data_AF-A0A368X7E9-F1
#
_entry.id   AF-A0A368X7E9-F1
#
_cell.length_a   1.000
_cell.length_b   1.000
_cell.length_c   1.000
_cell.angle_alpha   90.00
_cell.angle_beta   90.00
_cell.angle_gamma   90.00
#
_symmetry.space_group_name_H-M   'P 1'
#
loop_
_entity.id
_entity.type
_entity.pdbx_description
1 polymer ?
#
loop_
_entity_poly.entity_id
_entity_poly.type
_entity_poly.pdbx_seq_one_letter_code
_entity_poly.pdbx_strand_id
1 'polypeptide(L)'
;MRDEPKLILPITDRQVNSLVGWNKEPDGDEVIAKLEDWAANAPIEQVISALLIQQVPTLIAKRKPVATSLETVLARLIETVKGEAEEAELRRTAPQQIDLQRITDGARHLAPYGIDVLRQAETEPDMDAEKGLAGFLGTKIPEPLDYLDEHGSWDFEFTVRQHRRRDPFIREVDAAGGQIVKMTDPQARFFNTFLSQPDESAHLMSFFGGGKTYLAKEMLNVIEQHKEFHPVILALTQDQLQGLLGRLNAPNTKARTFGQMATEILANQNIPSQWRPGKRRNPQYMLTSAEIARRLQMQPVGRLSASSVADIAMKAVRRFCMSGQDFLMERHLPTIRDRVDQIDRAALVGYAQELWDETVEPSDPASELPVRAYHLIKYCALRGFTIPENYTHLIIDEAHDLSKPMMQILDASPQAIQTMGDPYQRVRGAGLAGAFEQKLTVSPSQNHPKP
;
A
#
# COMPACT_ATOMS: atom_id res chain seq x y z
N MET A 1 -2.95 -7.18 -15.81
CA MET A 1 -1.73 -6.95 -16.63
C MET A 1 -2.18 -6.09 -17.81
N ARG A 2 -1.63 -4.88 -17.98
CA ARG A 2 -1.73 -4.20 -19.28
C ARG A 2 -0.82 -4.97 -20.23
N ASP A 3 -1.28 -5.30 -21.43
CA ASP A 3 -0.42 -5.90 -22.46
C ASP A 3 0.80 -4.99 -22.67
N GLU A 4 1.98 -5.58 -22.68
CA GLU A 4 3.24 -4.86 -22.92
C GLU A 4 3.17 -4.14 -24.28
N PRO A 5 3.55 -2.85 -24.37
CA PRO A 5 3.53 -2.15 -25.65
C PRO A 5 4.43 -2.85 -26.66
N LYS A 6 3.90 -3.15 -27.83
CA LYS A 6 4.60 -3.82 -28.93
C LYS A 6 5.58 -2.91 -29.67
N LEU A 7 5.51 -1.59 -29.45
CA LEU A 7 6.42 -0.59 -30.02
C LEU A 7 6.58 0.59 -29.05
N ILE A 8 7.81 1.08 -28.88
CA ILE A 8 8.09 2.36 -28.21
C ILE A 8 8.63 3.34 -29.25
N LEU A 9 7.91 4.44 -29.48
CA LEU A 9 8.34 5.48 -30.43
C LEU A 9 9.42 6.38 -29.81
N PRO A 10 10.46 6.78 -30.57
CA PRO A 10 11.50 7.70 -30.12
C PRO A 10 10.99 9.14 -30.07
N ILE A 11 9.97 9.41 -29.26
CA ILE A 11 9.43 10.73 -28.90
C ILE A 11 9.02 10.71 -27.44
N THR A 12 9.18 11.82 -26.73
CA THR A 12 8.80 11.88 -25.31
C THR A 12 7.31 12.13 -25.10
N ASP A 13 6.77 11.63 -24.00
CA ASP A 13 5.43 11.95 -23.50
C ASP A 13 5.22 13.46 -23.34
N ARG A 14 6.22 14.20 -22.84
CA ARG A 14 6.20 15.67 -22.78
C ARG A 14 5.96 16.29 -24.15
N GLN A 15 6.68 15.84 -25.18
CA GLN A 15 6.56 16.39 -26.54
C GLN A 15 5.22 16.05 -27.19
N VAL A 16 4.74 14.82 -27.03
CA VAL A 16 3.41 14.45 -27.50
C VAL A 16 2.35 15.32 -26.82
N ASN A 17 2.45 15.54 -25.50
CA ASN A 17 1.53 16.41 -24.77
C ASN A 17 1.62 17.88 -25.20
N SER A 18 2.81 18.39 -25.53
CA SER A 18 2.99 19.73 -26.09
C SER A 18 2.28 19.87 -27.44
N LEU A 19 2.50 18.93 -28.37
CA LEU A 19 1.83 18.92 -29.68
C LEU A 19 0.30 18.85 -29.55
N VAL A 20 -0.21 17.99 -28.66
CA VAL A 20 -1.65 17.88 -28.37
C VAL A 20 -2.19 19.16 -27.70
N GLY A 21 -1.37 19.83 -26.89
CA GLY A 21 -1.70 21.09 -26.23
C GLY A 21 -1.89 22.23 -27.22
N TRP A 22 -1.01 22.34 -28.23
CA TRP A 22 -1.07 23.39 -29.25
C TRP A 22 -2.34 23.33 -30.10
N ASN A 23 -2.97 22.17 -30.23
CA ASN A 23 -4.27 22.03 -30.91
C ASN A 23 -5.41 22.83 -30.23
N LYS A 24 -5.21 23.26 -28.97
CA LYS A 24 -6.20 24.03 -28.21
C LYS A 24 -5.87 25.53 -28.17
N GLU A 25 -4.76 25.96 -28.75
CA GLU A 25 -4.37 27.36 -28.77
C GLU A 25 -5.21 28.14 -29.80
N PRO A 26 -5.68 29.35 -29.45
CA PRO A 26 -6.57 30.13 -30.30
C PRO A 26 -5.84 30.88 -31.43
N ASP A 27 -4.53 31.09 -31.32
CA ASP A 27 -3.72 31.84 -32.28
C ASP A 27 -2.98 30.87 -33.22
N GLY A 28 -3.46 30.78 -34.47
CA GLY A 28 -2.90 29.88 -35.47
C GLY A 28 -1.49 30.25 -35.91
N ASP A 29 -1.13 31.53 -35.90
CA ASP A 29 0.20 31.99 -36.32
C ASP A 29 1.25 31.68 -35.24
N GLU A 30 0.86 31.78 -33.96
CA GLU A 30 1.70 31.37 -32.82
C GLU A 30 1.97 29.86 -32.83
N VAL A 31 0.96 29.06 -33.17
CA VAL A 31 1.08 27.59 -33.27
C VAL A 31 2.03 27.18 -34.40
N ILE A 32 1.96 27.85 -35.57
CA ILE A 32 2.86 27.58 -36.70
C ILE A 32 4.30 27.89 -36.28
N ALA A 33 4.55 29.04 -35.65
CA ALA A 33 5.89 29.40 -35.17
C ALA A 33 6.44 28.39 -34.15
N LYS A 34 5.60 27.89 -33.23
CA LYS A 34 5.99 26.84 -32.26
C LYS A 34 6.32 25.51 -32.95
N LEU A 35 5.56 25.13 -33.99
CA LEU A 35 5.82 23.91 -34.77
C LEU A 35 7.12 24.00 -35.56
N GLU A 36 7.39 25.15 -36.18
CA GLU A 36 8.64 25.41 -36.92
C GLU A 36 9.85 25.38 -35.99
N ASP A 37 9.77 26.07 -34.85
CA ASP A 37 10.84 26.07 -33.83
C ASP A 37 11.09 24.67 -33.27
N TRP A 38 10.04 23.92 -32.96
CA TRP A 38 10.19 22.55 -32.46
C TRP A 38 10.77 21.61 -33.51
N ALA A 39 10.30 21.64 -34.76
CA ALA A 39 10.81 20.78 -35.82
C ALA A 39 12.27 21.11 -36.20
N ALA A 40 12.71 22.35 -36.01
CA ALA A 40 14.10 22.76 -36.21
C ALA A 40 15.03 22.20 -35.12
N ASN A 41 14.57 22.13 -33.87
CA ASN A 41 15.42 21.82 -32.72
C ASN A 41 15.29 20.38 -32.19
N ALA A 42 14.20 19.67 -32.47
CA ALA A 42 13.99 18.30 -32.02
C ALA A 42 14.88 17.30 -32.78
N PRO A 43 15.37 16.22 -32.15
CA PRO A 43 15.91 15.06 -32.85
C PRO A 43 15.00 14.60 -33.98
N ILE A 44 15.59 14.25 -35.13
CA ILE A 44 14.83 13.97 -36.36
C ILE A 44 13.86 12.79 -36.19
N GLU A 45 14.21 11.84 -35.32
CA GLU A 45 13.43 10.65 -34.98
C GLU A 45 12.17 11.01 -34.19
N GLN A 46 12.21 12.09 -33.43
CA GLN A 46 11.03 12.64 -32.74
C GLN A 46 10.08 13.30 -33.74
N VAL A 47 10.62 14.00 -34.74
CA VAL A 47 9.85 14.58 -35.84
C VAL A 47 9.18 13.47 -36.67
N ILE A 48 9.91 12.42 -37.02
CA ILE A 48 9.38 11.23 -37.70
C ILE A 48 8.29 10.57 -36.84
N SER A 49 8.51 10.41 -35.54
CA SER A 49 7.54 9.83 -34.62
C SER A 49 6.24 10.64 -34.54
N ALA A 50 6.30 11.97 -34.54
CA ALA A 50 5.11 12.81 -34.60
C ALA A 50 4.32 12.61 -35.90
N LEU A 51 5.00 12.53 -37.04
CA LEU A 51 4.39 12.22 -38.35
C LEU A 51 3.77 10.82 -38.40
N LEU A 52 4.29 9.86 -37.63
CA LEU A 52 3.73 8.52 -37.49
C LEU A 52 2.50 8.48 -36.60
N ILE A 53 2.49 9.22 -35.49
CA ILE A 53 1.34 9.28 -34.57
C ILE A 53 0.07 9.71 -35.31
N GLN A 54 0.15 10.71 -36.20
CA GLN A 54 -1.01 11.13 -37.00
C GLN A 54 -1.54 10.08 -37.99
N GLN A 55 -0.76 9.03 -38.31
CA GLN A 55 -1.19 7.92 -39.18
C GLN A 55 -1.94 6.82 -38.42
N VAL A 56 -1.86 6.80 -37.09
CA VAL A 56 -2.50 5.77 -36.23
C VAL A 56 -4.00 5.60 -36.56
N PRO A 57 -4.83 6.65 -36.64
CA PRO A 57 -6.26 6.48 -36.93
C PRO A 57 -6.51 5.85 -38.31
N THR A 58 -5.69 6.18 -39.31
CA THR A 58 -5.79 5.63 -40.66
C THR A 58 -5.44 4.14 -40.69
N LEU A 59 -4.41 3.73 -39.94
CA LEU A 59 -4.04 2.32 -39.82
C LEU A 59 -5.11 1.49 -39.11
N ILE A 60 -5.75 2.06 -38.09
CA ILE A 60 -6.88 1.46 -37.38
C ILE A 60 -8.06 1.28 -38.34
N ALA A 61 -8.44 2.31 -39.09
CA ALA A 61 -9.52 2.24 -40.07
C ALA A 61 -9.28 1.16 -41.14
N LYS A 62 -8.01 0.95 -41.53
CA LYS A 62 -7.58 -0.10 -42.47
C LYS A 62 -7.40 -1.49 -41.82
N ARG A 63 -7.69 -1.64 -40.52
CA ARG A 63 -7.53 -2.88 -39.74
C ARG A 63 -6.11 -3.49 -39.84
N LYS A 64 -5.09 -2.64 -39.99
CA LYS A 64 -3.69 -3.09 -40.04
C LYS A 64 -3.14 -3.30 -38.62
N PRO A 65 -2.14 -4.19 -38.43
CA PRO A 65 -1.42 -4.29 -37.16
C PRO A 65 -0.65 -3.00 -36.91
N VAL A 66 -1.18 -2.12 -36.05
CA VAL A 66 -0.72 -0.74 -35.94
C VAL A 66 0.75 -0.66 -35.52
N ALA A 67 1.15 -1.33 -34.43
CA ALA A 67 2.53 -1.31 -33.94
C ALA A 67 3.55 -1.79 -35.01
N THR A 68 3.36 -2.99 -35.57
CA THR A 68 4.25 -3.53 -36.62
C THR A 68 4.29 -2.66 -37.88
N SER A 69 3.14 -2.11 -38.28
CA SER A 69 3.07 -1.21 -39.44
C SER A 69 3.83 0.09 -39.20
N LEU A 70 3.71 0.66 -37.99
CA LEU A 70 4.43 1.88 -37.63
C LEU A 70 5.93 1.64 -37.52
N GLU A 71 6.37 0.54 -36.92
CA GLU A 71 7.79 0.21 -36.80
C GLU A 71 8.46 0.04 -38.17
N THR A 72 7.77 -0.61 -39.13
CA THR A 72 8.28 -0.74 -40.50
C THR A 72 8.39 0.61 -41.20
N VAL A 73 7.43 1.51 -40.99
CA VAL A 73 7.46 2.85 -41.60
C VAL A 73 8.51 3.73 -40.91
N LEU A 74 8.66 3.62 -39.59
CA LEU A 74 9.69 4.30 -38.80
C LEU A 74 11.09 3.95 -39.32
N ALA A 75 11.39 2.66 -39.42
CA ALA A 75 12.68 2.18 -39.92
C ALA A 75 12.99 2.71 -41.32
N ARG A 76 12.00 2.63 -42.23
CA ARG A 76 12.15 3.14 -43.59
C ARG A 76 12.37 4.65 -43.64
N LEU A 77 11.64 5.43 -42.83
CA LEU A 77 11.79 6.89 -42.80
C LEU A 77 13.14 7.29 -42.25
N ILE A 78 13.61 6.63 -41.18
CA ILE A 78 14.96 6.84 -40.63
C ILE A 78 16.02 6.56 -41.69
N GLU A 79 15.91 5.45 -42.43
CA GLU A 79 16.83 5.13 -43.53
C GLU A 79 16.85 6.18 -44.64
N THR A 80 15.69 6.74 -45.00
CA THR A 80 15.60 7.76 -46.06
C THR A 80 16.15 9.12 -45.65
N VAL A 81 16.31 9.39 -44.35
CA VAL A 81 16.67 10.71 -43.81
C VAL A 81 18.11 10.73 -43.30
N LYS A 82 18.92 9.71 -43.59
CA LYS A 82 20.33 9.63 -43.14
C LYS A 82 21.27 10.70 -43.72
N GLY A 83 20.86 11.43 -44.77
CA GLY A 83 21.67 12.49 -45.38
C GLY A 83 21.29 13.89 -44.88
N GLU A 84 22.28 14.79 -44.76
CA GLU A 84 22.08 16.16 -44.28
C GLU A 84 21.05 16.94 -45.12
N ALA A 85 20.98 16.67 -46.44
CA ALA A 85 20.05 17.33 -47.34
C ALA A 85 18.60 16.83 -47.15
N GLU A 86 18.43 15.52 -46.99
CA GLU A 86 17.14 14.87 -46.75
C GLU A 86 16.58 15.22 -45.36
N GLU A 87 17.45 15.30 -44.35
CA GLU A 87 17.07 15.77 -43.01
C GLU A 87 16.63 17.24 -43.04
N ALA A 88 17.41 18.12 -43.68
CA ALA A 88 17.05 19.53 -43.80
C ALA A 88 15.70 19.71 -44.54
N GLU A 89 15.45 18.92 -45.58
CA GLU A 89 14.18 18.93 -46.32
C GLU A 89 13.01 18.44 -45.45
N LEU A 90 13.19 17.37 -44.68
CA LEU A 90 12.15 16.88 -43.78
C LEU A 90 11.85 17.90 -42.68
N ARG A 91 12.87 18.53 -42.08
CA ARG A 91 12.68 19.58 -41.06
C ARG A 91 11.91 20.79 -41.60
N ARG A 92 12.17 21.17 -42.86
CA ARG A 92 11.46 22.28 -43.52
C ARG A 92 10.00 21.94 -43.82
N THR A 93 9.72 20.70 -44.22
CA THR A 93 8.39 20.30 -44.67
C THR A 93 7.50 19.73 -43.56
N ALA A 94 8.09 19.21 -42.47
CA ALA A 94 7.36 18.58 -41.37
C ALA A 94 6.32 19.50 -40.69
N PRO A 95 6.61 20.78 -40.39
CA PRO A 95 5.61 21.70 -39.82
C PRO A 95 4.34 21.81 -40.68
N GLN A 96 4.48 21.76 -42.01
CA GLN A 96 3.38 21.83 -42.97
C GLN A 96 2.61 20.50 -43.10
N GLN A 97 3.26 19.38 -42.78
CA GLN A 97 2.68 18.03 -42.84
C GLN A 97 2.03 17.60 -41.53
N ILE A 98 2.35 18.26 -40.42
CA ILE A 98 1.81 17.97 -39.10
C ILE A 98 0.39 18.54 -39.00
N ASP A 99 -0.57 17.63 -38.82
CA ASP A 99 -1.95 17.95 -38.50
C ASP A 99 -2.19 17.68 -37.01
N LEU A 100 -2.26 18.75 -36.21
CA LEU A 100 -2.39 18.66 -34.75
C LEU A 100 -3.68 17.96 -34.29
N GLN A 101 -4.75 18.04 -35.08
CA GLN A 101 -5.98 17.30 -34.80
C GLN A 101 -5.75 15.81 -34.99
N ARG A 102 -5.10 15.40 -36.08
CA ARG A 102 -4.75 14.00 -36.32
C ARG A 102 -3.73 13.46 -35.32
N ILE A 103 -2.76 14.27 -34.87
CA ILE A 103 -1.85 13.88 -33.77
C ILE A 103 -2.66 13.68 -32.49
N THR A 104 -3.60 14.57 -32.18
CA THR A 104 -4.45 14.44 -30.99
C THR A 104 -5.28 13.15 -31.02
N ASP A 105 -5.89 12.83 -32.17
CA ASP A 105 -6.65 11.60 -32.34
C ASP A 105 -5.75 10.36 -32.34
N GLY A 106 -4.57 10.44 -32.96
CA GLY A 106 -3.57 9.37 -32.93
C GLY A 106 -3.04 9.06 -31.53
N ALA A 107 -2.72 10.10 -30.75
CA ALA A 107 -2.20 10.00 -29.39
C ALA A 107 -3.17 9.24 -28.45
N ARG A 108 -4.48 9.45 -28.60
CA ARG A 108 -5.53 8.73 -27.85
C ARG A 108 -5.54 7.23 -28.12
N HIS A 109 -4.99 6.80 -29.25
CA HIS A 109 -4.98 5.43 -29.71
C HIS A 109 -3.61 4.74 -29.56
N LEU A 110 -2.60 5.35 -28.95
CA LEU A 110 -1.31 4.70 -28.77
C LEU A 110 -1.41 3.50 -27.82
N ALA A 111 -1.78 3.74 -26.55
CA ALA A 111 -1.83 2.69 -25.54
C ALA A 111 -2.78 1.52 -25.86
N PRO A 112 -4.02 1.74 -26.36
CA PRO A 112 -4.93 0.64 -26.71
C PRO A 112 -4.42 -0.29 -27.82
N TYR A 113 -3.48 0.19 -28.65
CA TYR A 113 -2.91 -0.57 -29.76
C TYR A 113 -1.46 -1.00 -29.49
N GLY A 114 -1.04 -0.96 -28.23
CA GLY A 114 0.28 -1.42 -27.79
C GLY A 114 1.40 -0.52 -28.32
N ILE A 115 1.18 0.77 -28.46
CA ILE A 115 2.23 1.73 -28.78
C ILE A 115 2.44 2.60 -27.54
N ASP A 116 3.69 2.80 -27.17
CA ASP A 116 4.09 3.69 -26.10
C ASP A 116 5.15 4.67 -26.61
N VAL A 117 5.47 5.66 -25.80
CA VAL A 117 6.43 6.72 -26.09
C VAL A 117 7.50 6.75 -24.99
N LEU A 118 8.60 7.44 -25.23
CA LEU A 118 9.63 7.64 -24.21
C LEU A 118 9.06 8.47 -23.05
N ARG A 119 9.45 8.14 -21.82
CA ARG A 119 9.16 9.01 -20.67
C ARG A 119 10.22 10.09 -20.63
N GLN A 120 9.85 11.35 -20.36
CA GLN A 120 10.84 12.43 -20.29
C GLN A 120 12.01 12.14 -19.34
N ALA A 121 11.77 11.44 -18.23
CA ALA A 121 12.80 11.00 -17.29
C ALA A 121 13.82 10.00 -17.88
N GLU A 122 13.54 9.41 -19.04
CA GLU A 122 14.44 8.49 -19.76
C GLU A 122 15.39 9.25 -20.70
N THR A 123 15.11 10.52 -21.04
CA THR A 123 15.87 11.33 -22.02
C THR A 123 16.77 12.40 -21.41
N GLU A 124 16.48 12.87 -20.19
CA GLU A 124 17.28 13.91 -19.52
C GLU A 124 18.15 13.27 -18.42
N PRO A 125 19.48 13.50 -18.39
CA PRO A 125 20.27 13.20 -17.21
C PRO A 125 19.79 14.13 -16.09
N ASP A 126 19.26 13.54 -15.02
CA ASP A 126 18.80 14.26 -13.84
C ASP A 126 20.02 14.88 -13.13
N MET A 127 20.39 16.10 -13.52
CA MET A 127 21.51 16.87 -12.95
C MET A 127 21.27 17.22 -11.47
N ASP A 128 20.03 17.09 -10.98
CA ASP A 128 19.66 17.28 -9.57
C ASP A 128 19.64 15.96 -8.76
N ALA A 129 19.80 14.81 -9.41
CA ALA A 129 19.83 13.51 -8.73
C ALA A 129 21.02 13.37 -7.76
N GLU A 130 22.13 14.09 -7.96
CA GLU A 130 23.24 14.09 -7.00
C GLU A 130 22.92 14.81 -5.68
N LYS A 131 21.89 15.66 -5.62
CA LYS A 131 21.57 16.48 -4.44
C LYS A 131 20.27 16.10 -3.74
N GLY A 132 19.48 15.18 -4.31
CA GLY A 132 18.21 14.71 -3.75
C GLY A 132 18.24 13.29 -3.20
N LEU A 133 17.16 12.90 -2.51
CA LEU A 133 16.93 11.54 -1.98
C LEU A 133 17.05 10.44 -3.07
N ALA A 134 16.91 10.79 -4.35
CA ALA A 134 17.10 9.93 -5.52
C ALA A 134 18.56 9.45 -5.69
N GLY A 135 19.55 10.32 -5.46
CA GLY A 135 20.97 9.94 -5.46
C GLY A 135 21.33 8.96 -4.34
N PHE A 136 20.60 9.02 -3.21
CA PHE A 136 20.74 8.09 -2.10
C PHE A 136 20.13 6.70 -2.40
N LEU A 137 19.22 6.61 -3.38
CA LEU A 137 18.54 5.37 -3.78
C LEU A 137 19.16 4.66 -4.99
N GLY A 138 20.30 5.17 -5.49
CA GLY A 138 21.08 4.49 -6.52
C GLY A 138 20.41 4.43 -7.90
N THR A 139 19.76 5.51 -8.32
CA THR A 139 19.31 5.64 -9.71
C THR A 139 20.53 5.66 -10.64
N LYS A 140 20.66 4.61 -11.46
CA LYS A 140 21.66 4.56 -12.53
C LYS A 140 21.52 5.79 -13.43
N ILE A 141 22.66 6.40 -13.77
CA ILE A 141 22.77 7.39 -14.84
C ILE A 141 22.12 6.80 -16.10
N PRO A 142 21.17 7.49 -16.76
CA PRO A 142 20.61 7.01 -18.01
C PRO A 142 21.75 6.84 -19.04
N GLU A 143 21.95 5.62 -19.53
CA GLU A 143 22.74 5.41 -20.74
C GLU A 143 22.07 6.18 -21.89
N PRO A 144 22.82 6.82 -22.80
CA PRO A 144 22.24 7.51 -23.95
C PRO A 144 21.28 6.57 -24.68
N LEU A 145 20.11 7.10 -25.05
CA LEU A 145 19.05 6.32 -25.68
C LEU A 145 19.48 5.93 -27.09
N ASP A 146 19.89 4.67 -27.23
CA ASP A 146 20.39 4.08 -28.46
C ASP A 146 19.25 3.35 -29.19
N TYR A 147 18.37 4.13 -29.84
CA TYR A 147 17.32 3.60 -30.73
C TYR A 147 17.80 3.43 -32.18
N LEU A 148 19.04 3.83 -32.47
CA LEU A 148 19.72 3.56 -33.72
C LEU A 148 20.77 2.46 -33.51
N ASP A 149 21.09 1.72 -34.56
CA ASP A 149 22.22 0.79 -34.56
C ASP A 149 23.56 1.50 -34.89
N GLU A 150 24.66 0.75 -34.88
CA GLU A 150 26.00 1.25 -35.22
C GLU A 150 26.13 1.84 -36.64
N HIS A 151 25.12 1.62 -37.50
CA HIS A 151 25.03 2.14 -38.86
C HIS A 151 24.03 3.30 -38.98
N GLY A 152 23.46 3.78 -37.87
CA GLY A 152 22.45 4.84 -37.82
C GLY A 152 21.08 4.42 -38.36
N SER A 153 20.81 3.11 -38.53
CA SER A 153 19.48 2.59 -38.88
C SER A 153 18.63 2.37 -37.63
N TRP A 154 17.31 2.24 -37.79
CA TRP A 154 16.44 1.85 -36.67
C TRP A 154 16.82 0.50 -36.08
N ASP A 155 16.96 0.45 -34.77
CA ASP A 155 17.23 -0.79 -34.04
C ASP A 155 15.93 -1.49 -33.62
N PHE A 156 15.63 -2.63 -34.25
CA PHE A 156 14.43 -3.43 -33.94
C PHE A 156 14.47 -4.10 -32.55
N GLU A 157 15.62 -4.20 -31.91
CA GLU A 157 15.73 -4.65 -30.52
C GLU A 157 15.49 -3.52 -29.51
N PHE A 158 15.43 -2.26 -29.93
CA PHE A 158 15.24 -1.11 -29.05
C PHE A 158 14.02 -1.26 -28.13
N THR A 159 12.86 -1.59 -28.69
CA THR A 159 11.63 -1.76 -27.91
C THR A 159 11.82 -2.85 -26.83
N VAL A 160 12.45 -3.97 -27.18
CA VAL A 160 12.73 -5.07 -26.26
C VAL A 160 13.72 -4.65 -25.16
N ARG A 161 14.78 -3.91 -25.51
CA ARG A 161 15.74 -3.36 -24.53
C ARG A 161 15.07 -2.37 -23.59
N GLN A 162 14.20 -1.50 -24.11
CA GLN A 162 13.47 -0.53 -23.29
C GLN A 162 12.46 -1.19 -22.35
N HIS A 163 11.82 -2.28 -22.77
CA HIS A 163 11.02 -3.09 -21.84
C HIS A 163 11.86 -3.65 -20.71
N ARG A 164 13.03 -4.21 -21.00
CA ARG A 164 13.94 -4.71 -19.96
C ARG A 164 14.42 -3.59 -19.03
N ARG A 165 14.63 -2.36 -19.55
CA ARG A 165 14.97 -1.18 -18.73
C ARG A 165 13.80 -0.72 -17.86
N ARG A 166 12.56 -0.86 -18.35
CA ARG A 166 11.33 -0.49 -17.64
C ARG A 166 10.81 -1.58 -16.71
N ASP A 167 11.28 -2.82 -16.84
CA ASP A 167 10.91 -3.92 -15.96
C ASP A 167 11.33 -3.57 -14.53
N PRO A 168 10.38 -3.37 -13.60
CA PRO A 168 10.73 -2.98 -12.25
C PRO A 168 11.39 -4.13 -11.47
N PHE A 169 11.28 -5.39 -11.92
CA PHE A 169 11.77 -6.59 -11.23
C PHE A 169 13.22 -6.96 -11.58
N ILE A 170 14.14 -6.01 -11.39
CA ILE A 170 15.55 -6.16 -11.79
C ILE A 170 16.41 -6.95 -10.80
N ARG A 171 15.91 -7.29 -9.61
CA ARG A 171 16.69 -8.02 -8.59
C ARG A 171 16.24 -9.46 -8.52
N GLU A 172 17.20 -10.34 -8.71
CA GLU A 172 17.09 -11.75 -8.40
C GLU A 172 17.59 -11.96 -6.97
N VAL A 173 16.73 -12.50 -6.11
CA VAL A 173 17.07 -12.84 -4.73
C VAL A 173 16.89 -14.34 -4.55
N ASP A 174 17.89 -14.98 -3.95
CA ASP A 174 17.79 -16.38 -3.52
C ASP A 174 16.81 -16.45 -2.36
N ALA A 175 15.61 -16.93 -2.65
CA ALA A 175 14.60 -17.20 -1.64
C ALA A 175 14.78 -18.59 -1.04
N ALA A 176 13.90 -18.88 -0.09
CA ALA A 176 13.79 -20.13 0.60
C ALA A 176 13.86 -21.33 -0.37
N GLY A 177 14.76 -22.29 -0.12
CA GLY A 177 14.81 -23.56 -0.86
C GLY A 177 15.47 -23.50 -2.24
N GLY A 178 16.25 -22.44 -2.52
CA GLY A 178 17.00 -22.28 -3.77
C GLY A 178 16.15 -21.77 -4.94
N GLN A 179 14.96 -21.24 -4.66
CA GLN A 179 14.16 -20.54 -5.66
C GLN A 179 14.70 -19.12 -5.87
N ILE A 180 14.95 -18.76 -7.12
CA ILE A 180 15.26 -17.38 -7.48
C ILE A 180 13.96 -16.61 -7.64
N VAL A 181 13.81 -15.55 -6.86
CA VAL A 181 12.63 -14.70 -6.84
C VAL A 181 12.97 -13.34 -7.40
N LYS A 182 12.16 -12.85 -8.36
CA LYS A 182 12.36 -11.54 -8.98
C LYS A 182 11.60 -10.47 -8.21
N MET A 183 12.32 -9.44 -7.78
CA MET A 183 11.81 -8.37 -6.93
C MET A 183 12.23 -7.01 -7.48
N THR A 184 11.45 -5.99 -7.14
CA THR A 184 11.89 -4.61 -7.35
C THR A 184 13.02 -4.24 -6.39
N ASP A 185 13.82 -3.22 -6.72
CA ASP A 185 14.94 -2.78 -5.86
C ASP A 185 14.52 -2.52 -4.40
N PRO A 186 13.42 -1.78 -4.12
CA PRO A 186 12.95 -1.58 -2.75
C PRO A 186 12.53 -2.89 -2.06
N GLN A 187 11.84 -3.78 -2.79
CA GLN A 187 11.40 -5.07 -2.26
C GLN A 187 12.59 -5.97 -1.92
N ALA A 188 13.59 -6.05 -2.81
CA ALA A 188 14.80 -6.84 -2.60
C ALA A 188 15.62 -6.34 -1.41
N ARG A 189 15.75 -5.02 -1.24
CA ARG A 189 16.44 -4.45 -0.05
C ARG A 189 15.75 -4.87 1.24
N PHE A 190 14.43 -4.67 1.33
CA PHE A 190 13.65 -5.08 2.50
C PHE A 190 13.78 -6.58 2.76
N PHE A 191 13.64 -7.39 1.71
CA PHE A 191 13.69 -8.84 1.81
C PHE A 191 15.08 -9.35 2.22
N ASN A 192 16.16 -8.78 1.69
CA ASN A 192 17.53 -9.12 2.10
C ASN A 192 17.80 -8.77 3.57
N THR A 193 17.29 -7.63 4.06
CA THR A 193 17.37 -7.31 5.49
C THR A 193 16.65 -8.38 6.32
N PHE A 194 15.43 -8.76 5.93
CA PHE A 194 14.69 -9.82 6.59
C PHE A 194 15.43 -11.17 6.55
N LEU A 195 16.03 -11.56 5.41
CA LEU A 195 16.80 -12.80 5.29
C LEU A 195 18.01 -12.84 6.25
N SER A 196 18.61 -11.69 6.54
CA SER A 196 19.74 -11.62 7.48
C SER A 196 19.32 -11.80 8.94
N GLN A 197 18.07 -11.47 9.28
CA GLN A 197 17.54 -11.44 10.64
C GLN A 197 16.05 -11.86 10.64
N PRO A 198 15.73 -13.13 10.31
CA PRO A 198 14.35 -13.58 10.14
C PRO A 198 13.55 -13.61 11.47
N ASP A 199 14.26 -13.67 12.59
CA ASP A 199 13.75 -13.66 13.97
C ASP A 199 13.55 -12.25 14.55
N GLU A 200 13.93 -11.19 13.83
CA GLU A 200 13.64 -9.82 14.22
C GLU A 200 12.27 -9.34 13.71
N SER A 201 11.67 -8.40 14.42
CA SER A 201 10.41 -7.78 13.98
C SER A 201 10.65 -6.82 12.83
N ALA A 202 9.81 -6.87 11.79
CA ALA A 202 9.87 -5.94 10.67
C ALA A 202 8.50 -5.32 10.34
N HIS A 203 8.54 -4.09 9.84
CA HIS A 203 7.35 -3.36 9.37
C HIS A 203 7.50 -2.95 7.91
N LEU A 204 6.69 -3.56 7.04
CA LEU A 204 6.61 -3.22 5.62
C LEU A 204 5.52 -2.17 5.37
N MET A 205 5.94 -0.96 5.03
CA MET A 205 5.06 0.07 4.49
C MET A 205 5.10 0.07 2.97
N SER A 206 3.94 -0.13 2.35
CA SER A 206 3.82 -0.03 0.90
C SER A 206 2.44 0.45 0.51
N PHE A 207 2.40 1.26 -0.54
CA PHE A 207 1.16 1.68 -1.21
C PHE A 207 0.39 0.48 -1.76
N PHE A 208 -0.90 0.69 -2.03
CA PHE A 208 -1.74 -0.25 -2.78
C PHE A 208 -1.05 -0.73 -4.07
N GLY A 209 -1.04 -2.04 -4.30
CA GLY A 209 -0.41 -2.64 -5.48
C GLY A 209 1.11 -2.79 -5.41
N GLY A 210 1.80 -2.31 -4.36
CA GLY A 210 3.26 -2.43 -4.21
C GLY A 210 3.78 -3.83 -3.80
N GLY A 211 2.93 -4.86 -3.89
CA GLY A 211 3.37 -6.26 -3.69
C GLY A 211 3.52 -6.71 -2.23
N LYS A 212 2.84 -6.07 -1.26
CA LYS A 212 2.88 -6.47 0.17
C LYS A 212 2.60 -7.95 0.38
N THR A 213 1.51 -8.46 -0.21
CA THR A 213 1.14 -9.87 -0.06
C THR A 213 2.13 -10.82 -0.74
N TYR A 214 2.80 -10.35 -1.80
CA TYR A 214 3.87 -11.13 -2.43
C TYR A 214 5.07 -11.25 -1.49
N LEU A 215 5.53 -10.14 -0.92
CA LEU A 215 6.61 -10.18 0.08
C LEU A 215 6.22 -11.00 1.32
N ALA A 216 4.99 -10.87 1.81
CA ALA A 216 4.47 -11.65 2.94
C ALA A 216 4.58 -13.17 2.70
N LYS A 217 4.27 -13.59 1.47
CA LYS A 217 4.36 -14.99 1.05
C LYS A 217 5.80 -15.47 1.07
N GLU A 218 6.72 -14.69 0.50
CA GLU A 218 8.13 -15.07 0.47
C GLU A 218 8.75 -15.08 1.88
N MET A 219 8.37 -14.13 2.74
CA MET A 219 8.78 -14.14 4.16
C MET A 219 8.25 -15.39 4.88
N LEU A 220 6.98 -15.75 4.67
CA LEU A 220 6.41 -16.95 5.26
C LEU A 220 7.12 -18.22 4.77
N ASN A 221 7.44 -18.31 3.47
CA ASN A 221 8.19 -19.44 2.91
C ASN A 221 9.55 -19.60 3.58
N VAL A 222 10.27 -18.49 3.83
CA VAL A 222 11.54 -18.51 4.57
C VAL A 222 11.32 -19.01 5.99
N ILE A 223 10.35 -18.45 6.71
CA ILE A 223 10.06 -18.82 8.11
C ILE A 223 9.71 -20.31 8.21
N GLU A 224 8.92 -20.86 7.29
CA GLU A 224 8.50 -22.26 7.30
C GLU A 224 9.63 -23.26 7.01
N GLN A 225 10.79 -22.81 6.51
CA GLN A 225 11.96 -23.68 6.34
C GLN A 225 12.70 -23.95 7.65
N HIS A 226 12.52 -23.09 8.65
CA HIS A 226 13.08 -23.27 9.98
C HIS A 226 12.13 -24.10 10.84
N LYS A 227 12.56 -25.29 11.26
CA LYS A 227 11.72 -26.23 12.01
C LYS A 227 11.36 -25.71 13.41
N GLU A 228 12.20 -24.85 13.96
CA GLU A 228 12.03 -24.17 15.23
C GLU A 228 11.01 -23.02 15.15
N PHE A 229 10.71 -22.53 13.94
CA PHE A 229 9.77 -21.43 13.74
C PHE A 229 8.34 -21.94 13.59
N HIS A 230 7.49 -21.34 14.40
CA HIS A 230 6.06 -21.60 14.50
C HIS A 230 5.31 -20.30 14.16
N PRO A 231 5.05 -20.02 12.87
CA PRO A 231 4.34 -18.82 12.45
C PRO A 231 2.84 -18.90 12.74
N VAL A 232 2.25 -17.73 13.01
CA VAL A 232 0.79 -17.54 13.02
C VAL A 232 0.41 -16.28 12.24
N ILE A 233 -0.59 -16.43 11.38
CA ILE A 233 -1.16 -15.32 10.62
C ILE A 233 -2.31 -14.72 11.44
N LEU A 234 -2.29 -13.39 11.62
CA LEU A 234 -3.32 -12.65 12.32
C LEU A 234 -4.06 -11.67 11.42
N ALA A 235 -5.37 -11.56 11.64
CA ALA A 235 -6.23 -10.58 10.98
C ALA A 235 -7.37 -10.12 11.90
N LEU A 236 -8.06 -9.04 11.53
CA LEU A 236 -9.19 -8.53 12.31
C LEU A 236 -10.43 -9.40 12.15
N THR A 237 -10.74 -9.83 10.93
CA THR A 237 -11.93 -10.63 10.62
C THR A 237 -11.58 -12.00 10.04
N GLN A 238 -12.54 -12.93 10.09
CA GLN A 238 -12.36 -14.25 9.48
C GLN A 238 -12.25 -14.16 7.95
N ASP A 239 -13.00 -13.26 7.32
CA ASP A 239 -12.97 -13.07 5.87
C ASP A 239 -11.60 -12.55 5.40
N GLN A 240 -11.02 -11.59 6.12
CA GLN A 240 -9.65 -11.12 5.87
C GLN A 240 -8.64 -12.26 6.02
N LEU A 241 -8.80 -13.08 7.05
CA LEU A 241 -7.91 -14.21 7.32
C LEU A 241 -7.95 -15.25 6.18
N GLN A 242 -9.15 -15.64 5.73
CA GLN A 242 -9.31 -16.58 4.62
C GLN A 242 -8.78 -16.00 3.31
N GLY A 243 -9.07 -14.72 3.04
CA GLY A 243 -8.53 -14.02 1.87
C GLY A 243 -7.01 -13.91 1.89
N LEU A 244 -6.40 -13.72 3.06
CA LEU A 244 -4.95 -13.68 3.21
C LEU A 244 -4.34 -15.08 3.02
N LEU A 245 -4.85 -16.11 3.69
CA LEU A 245 -4.38 -17.50 3.55
C LEU A 245 -4.43 -17.98 2.08
N GLY A 246 -5.51 -17.66 1.37
CA GLY A 246 -5.64 -17.98 -0.04
C GLY A 246 -4.58 -17.29 -0.91
N ARG A 247 -4.24 -16.02 -0.63
CA ARG A 247 -3.21 -15.28 -1.36
C ARG A 247 -1.79 -15.75 -1.02
N LEU A 248 -1.55 -16.14 0.23
CA LEU A 248 -0.26 -16.69 0.68
C LEU A 248 -0.05 -18.15 0.21
N ASN A 249 -1.12 -18.83 -0.23
CA ASN A 249 -1.11 -20.26 -0.55
C ASN A 249 -0.60 -21.12 0.63
N ALA A 250 -1.03 -20.77 1.83
CA ALA A 250 -0.49 -21.31 3.08
C ALA A 250 -1.58 -22.02 3.91
N PRO A 251 -2.18 -23.11 3.41
CA PRO A 251 -3.35 -23.74 4.03
C PRO A 251 -3.05 -24.43 5.37
N ASN A 252 -1.78 -24.77 5.63
CA ASN A 252 -1.35 -25.49 6.83
C ASN A 252 -0.83 -24.56 7.93
N THR A 253 -0.60 -23.29 7.61
CA THR A 253 -0.11 -22.30 8.56
C THR A 253 -1.23 -21.95 9.56
N LYS A 254 -0.86 -21.85 10.84
CA LYS A 254 -1.84 -21.46 11.87
C LYS A 254 -2.35 -20.05 11.59
N ALA A 255 -3.65 -19.86 11.76
CA ALA A 255 -4.31 -18.59 11.51
C ALA A 255 -5.30 -18.29 12.63
N ARG A 256 -5.31 -17.05 13.11
CA ARG A 256 -6.21 -16.58 14.17
C ARG A 256 -6.71 -15.18 13.87
N THR A 257 -7.97 -14.90 14.17
CA THR A 257 -8.38 -13.50 14.33
C THR A 257 -7.76 -12.94 15.62
N PHE A 258 -7.61 -11.62 15.72
CA PHE A 258 -7.17 -10.98 16.96
C PHE A 258 -8.03 -11.37 18.18
N GLY A 259 -9.34 -11.56 17.99
CA GLY A 259 -10.24 -12.02 19.05
C GLY A 259 -10.02 -13.49 19.44
N GLN A 260 -9.69 -14.36 18.48
CA GLN A 260 -9.30 -15.74 18.76
C GLN A 260 -7.97 -15.80 19.50
N MET A 261 -6.99 -15.01 19.06
CA MET A 261 -5.69 -14.90 19.73
C MET A 261 -5.85 -14.41 21.18
N ALA A 262 -6.63 -13.36 21.43
CA ALA A 262 -6.92 -12.90 22.80
C ALA A 262 -7.60 -13.97 23.67
N THR A 263 -8.44 -14.82 23.07
CA THR A 263 -9.02 -15.96 23.80
C THR A 263 -7.97 -17.02 24.14
N GLU A 264 -7.04 -17.28 23.23
CA GLU A 264 -5.94 -18.23 23.43
C GLU A 264 -4.95 -17.73 24.50
N ILE A 265 -4.60 -16.44 24.47
CA ILE A 265 -3.83 -15.77 25.54
C ILE A 265 -4.51 -16.03 26.89
N LEU A 266 -5.81 -15.73 27.01
CA LEU A 266 -6.56 -15.91 28.27
C LEU A 266 -6.69 -17.38 28.70
N ALA A 267 -6.76 -18.31 27.76
CA ALA A 267 -6.83 -19.73 28.05
C ALA A 267 -5.58 -20.21 28.81
N ASN A 268 -4.42 -19.62 28.51
CA ASN A 268 -3.14 -19.95 29.13
C ASN A 268 -2.88 -19.25 30.47
N GLN A 269 -3.75 -18.31 30.88
CA GLN A 269 -3.60 -17.61 32.15
C GLN A 269 -4.30 -18.35 33.30
N ASN A 270 -3.71 -18.26 34.49
CA ASN A 270 -4.33 -18.72 35.74
C ASN A 270 -5.35 -17.70 36.26
N ILE A 271 -6.51 -17.64 35.60
CA ILE A 271 -7.64 -16.78 35.98
C ILE A 271 -8.82 -17.60 36.51
N PRO A 272 -9.62 -17.04 37.44
CA PRO A 272 -10.88 -17.63 37.89
C PRO A 272 -11.78 -18.09 36.75
N SER A 273 -12.44 -19.24 36.92
CA SER A 273 -13.29 -19.83 35.88
C SER A 273 -14.45 -18.92 35.49
N GLN A 274 -15.03 -18.16 36.42
CA GLN A 274 -16.13 -17.24 36.12
C GLN A 274 -15.71 -16.06 35.22
N TRP A 275 -14.44 -15.67 35.23
CA TRP A 275 -13.93 -14.60 34.35
C TRP A 275 -13.75 -15.08 32.91
N ARG A 276 -13.75 -16.40 32.69
CA ARG A 276 -13.70 -16.96 31.34
C ARG A 276 -15.01 -16.65 30.61
N PRO A 277 -14.97 -16.11 29.38
CA PRO A 277 -16.18 -15.68 28.68
C PRO A 277 -17.18 -16.80 28.40
N GLY A 278 -16.70 -18.01 28.06
CA GLY A 278 -17.54 -19.15 27.72
C GLY A 278 -18.65 -18.78 26.72
N LYS A 279 -19.92 -19.07 27.10
CA LYS A 279 -21.11 -18.76 26.29
C LYS A 279 -21.34 -17.26 26.07
N ARG A 280 -20.80 -16.38 26.93
CA ARG A 280 -20.94 -14.91 26.81
C ARG A 280 -20.27 -14.34 25.55
N ARG A 281 -19.36 -15.11 24.91
CA ARG A 281 -18.71 -14.76 23.64
C ARG A 281 -19.59 -15.04 22.42
N ASN A 282 -20.75 -15.69 22.58
CA ASN A 282 -21.63 -15.98 21.46
C ASN A 282 -22.05 -14.65 20.78
N PRO A 283 -21.78 -14.47 19.47
CA PRO A 283 -22.19 -13.27 18.74
C PRO A 283 -23.71 -13.02 18.77
N GLN A 284 -24.52 -14.08 18.85
CA GLN A 284 -25.97 -13.99 18.96
C GLN A 284 -26.45 -13.58 20.37
N TYR A 285 -25.59 -13.69 21.39
CA TYR A 285 -25.95 -13.27 22.73
C TYR A 285 -25.84 -11.76 22.88
N MET A 286 -26.97 -11.07 22.79
CA MET A 286 -27.11 -9.62 22.83
C MET A 286 -28.11 -9.24 23.93
N LEU A 287 -27.79 -8.20 24.70
CA LEU A 287 -28.70 -7.61 25.69
C LEU A 287 -29.12 -6.21 25.22
N THR A 288 -30.36 -5.83 25.55
CA THR A 288 -30.82 -4.46 25.33
C THR A 288 -30.25 -3.52 26.39
N SER A 289 -30.18 -2.22 26.11
CA SER A 289 -29.71 -1.24 27.09
C SER A 289 -30.56 -1.24 28.38
N ALA A 290 -31.88 -1.48 28.24
CA ALA A 290 -32.78 -1.61 29.39
C ALA A 290 -32.47 -2.84 30.25
N GLU A 291 -32.13 -3.97 29.62
CA GLU A 291 -31.77 -5.19 30.34
C GLU A 291 -30.42 -5.04 31.05
N ILE A 292 -29.44 -4.38 30.43
CA ILE A 292 -28.15 -4.05 31.07
C ILE A 292 -28.37 -3.12 32.27
N ALA A 293 -29.16 -2.06 32.08
CA ALA A 293 -29.50 -1.13 33.17
C ALA A 293 -30.17 -1.85 34.34
N ARG A 294 -31.07 -2.81 34.06
CA ARG A 294 -31.74 -3.62 35.08
C ARG A 294 -30.77 -4.54 35.83
N ARG A 295 -29.88 -5.24 35.12
CA ARG A 295 -28.93 -6.18 35.72
C ARG A 295 -27.89 -5.48 36.59
N LEU A 296 -27.39 -4.35 36.12
CA LEU A 296 -26.40 -3.53 36.85
C LEU A 296 -27.06 -2.48 37.76
N GLN A 297 -28.39 -2.55 37.94
CA GLN A 297 -29.15 -1.65 38.80
C GLN A 297 -28.85 -0.15 38.54
N MET A 298 -28.57 0.20 37.28
CA MET A 298 -28.21 1.57 36.89
C MET A 298 -29.38 2.51 37.14
N GLN A 299 -29.10 3.68 37.70
CA GLN A 299 -30.10 4.70 37.98
C GLN A 299 -30.11 5.78 36.89
N PRO A 300 -31.22 6.52 36.74
CA PRO A 300 -31.24 7.72 35.91
C PRO A 300 -30.19 8.73 36.36
N VAL A 301 -29.59 9.43 35.39
CA VAL A 301 -28.58 10.49 35.64
C VAL A 301 -29.07 11.77 34.99
N GLY A 302 -29.33 12.81 35.79
CA GLY A 302 -29.95 14.05 35.32
C GLY A 302 -31.27 13.79 34.58
N ARG A 303 -31.30 14.09 33.27
CA ARG A 303 -32.46 13.86 32.39
C ARG A 303 -32.42 12.53 31.63
N LEU A 304 -31.33 11.77 31.79
CA LEU A 304 -31.12 10.51 31.08
C LEU A 304 -31.81 9.37 31.82
N SER A 305 -32.63 8.60 31.10
CA SER A 305 -33.20 7.37 31.63
C SER A 305 -32.10 6.34 31.93
N ALA A 306 -32.35 5.39 32.84
CA ALA A 306 -31.41 4.30 33.13
C ALA A 306 -30.99 3.52 31.86
N SER A 307 -31.92 3.31 30.92
CA SER A 307 -31.63 2.69 29.62
C SER A 307 -30.68 3.54 28.77
N SER A 308 -30.86 4.87 28.78
CA SER A 308 -29.96 5.82 28.09
C SER A 308 -28.58 5.85 28.73
N VAL A 309 -28.50 5.78 30.05
CA VAL A 309 -27.24 5.67 30.81
C VAL A 309 -26.49 4.41 30.41
N ALA A 310 -27.16 3.25 30.34
CA ALA A 310 -26.56 2.01 29.88
C ALA A 310 -26.06 2.07 28.43
N ASP A 311 -26.81 2.69 27.51
CA ASP A 311 -26.38 2.90 26.13
C ASP A 311 -25.11 3.78 26.04
N ILE A 312 -25.06 4.85 26.83
CA ILE A 312 -23.88 5.72 26.93
C ILE A 312 -22.70 4.95 27.49
N ALA A 313 -22.90 4.18 28.56
CA ALA A 313 -21.88 3.34 29.18
C ALA A 313 -21.30 2.32 28.19
N MET A 314 -22.15 1.59 27.45
CA MET A 314 -21.69 0.65 26.42
C MET A 314 -20.83 1.32 25.34
N LYS A 315 -21.23 2.51 24.87
CA LYS A 315 -20.46 3.28 23.89
C LYS A 315 -19.13 3.75 24.46
N ALA A 316 -19.11 4.14 25.73
CA ALA A 316 -17.89 4.56 26.43
C ALA A 316 -16.92 3.39 26.61
N VAL A 317 -17.39 2.23 27.08
CA VAL A 317 -16.61 1.00 27.19
C VAL A 317 -16.03 0.58 25.84
N ARG A 318 -16.83 0.64 24.77
CA ARG A 318 -16.34 0.34 23.41
C ARG A 318 -15.22 1.28 22.99
N ARG A 319 -15.33 2.59 23.26
CA ARG A 319 -14.27 3.57 22.95
C ARG A 319 -13.02 3.35 23.80
N PHE A 320 -13.19 3.04 25.08
CA PHE A 320 -12.10 2.67 25.98
C PHE A 320 -11.35 1.41 25.50
N CYS A 321 -12.07 0.39 25.04
CA CYS A 321 -11.47 -0.83 24.50
C CYS A 321 -10.69 -0.63 23.18
N MET A 322 -10.86 0.51 22.52
CA MET A 322 -10.08 0.87 21.33
C MET A 322 -8.94 1.85 21.65
N SER A 323 -8.92 2.42 22.86
CA SER A 323 -7.92 3.39 23.29
C SER A 323 -6.75 2.72 24.03
N GLY A 324 -5.60 3.40 24.04
CA GLY A 324 -4.43 2.95 24.80
C GLY A 324 -4.39 3.45 26.26
N GLN A 325 -5.51 3.95 26.80
CA GLN A 325 -5.56 4.46 28.18
C GLN A 325 -5.77 3.33 29.19
N ASP A 326 -5.20 3.43 30.39
CA ASP A 326 -5.31 2.35 31.39
C ASP A 326 -6.66 2.36 32.12
N PHE A 327 -7.32 3.53 32.18
CA PHE A 327 -8.58 3.74 32.90
C PHE A 327 -9.67 4.36 32.03
N LEU A 328 -10.92 4.08 32.37
CA LEU A 328 -12.07 4.73 31.76
C LEU A 328 -12.16 6.18 32.27
N MET A 329 -12.52 7.11 31.38
CA MET A 329 -12.40 8.55 31.60
C MET A 329 -13.49 9.27 30.81
N GLU A 330 -13.76 10.52 31.16
CA GLU A 330 -14.78 11.35 30.48
C GLU A 330 -14.58 11.43 28.96
N ARG A 331 -13.33 11.41 28.47
CA ARG A 331 -13.02 11.45 27.03
C ARG A 331 -13.57 10.24 26.26
N HIS A 332 -13.84 9.14 26.94
CA HIS A 332 -14.42 7.95 26.35
C HIS A 332 -15.93 8.09 26.18
N LEU A 333 -16.60 9.01 26.88
CA LEU A 333 -18.04 9.22 26.73
C LEU A 333 -18.38 9.63 25.28
N PRO A 334 -19.49 9.14 24.71
CA PRO A 334 -20.03 9.63 23.45
C PRO A 334 -20.42 11.11 23.53
N THR A 335 -20.67 11.73 22.38
CA THR A 335 -21.33 13.04 22.36
C THR A 335 -22.75 12.87 22.89
N ILE A 336 -23.04 13.51 24.02
CA ILE A 336 -24.37 13.48 24.66
C ILE A 336 -25.12 14.74 24.25
N ARG A 337 -26.35 14.59 23.75
CA ARG A 337 -27.16 15.71 23.26
C ARG A 337 -27.78 16.53 24.39
N ASP A 338 -28.13 15.87 25.49
CA ASP A 338 -28.69 16.51 26.66
C ASP A 338 -27.65 17.36 27.39
N ARG A 339 -28.12 18.37 28.13
CA ARG A 339 -27.25 19.13 29.04
C ARG A 339 -26.90 18.23 30.23
N VAL A 340 -25.65 17.82 30.29
CA VAL A 340 -25.07 16.97 31.34
C VAL A 340 -23.99 17.80 32.04
N ASP A 341 -24.15 18.00 33.35
CA ASP A 341 -23.16 18.73 34.15
C ASP A 341 -21.94 17.85 34.48
N GLN A 342 -20.98 18.38 35.24
CA GLN A 342 -19.77 17.65 35.58
C GLN A 342 -20.03 16.46 36.53
N ILE A 343 -21.02 16.57 37.41
CA ILE A 343 -21.38 15.51 38.36
C ILE A 343 -22.03 14.36 37.62
N ASP A 344 -22.96 14.67 36.71
CA ASP A 344 -23.59 13.69 35.84
C ASP A 344 -22.56 12.99 34.94
N ARG A 345 -21.55 13.72 34.41
CA ARG A 345 -20.45 13.11 33.63
C ARG A 345 -19.63 12.13 34.45
N ALA A 346 -19.28 12.49 35.69
CA ALA A 346 -18.58 11.61 36.60
C ALA A 346 -19.40 10.35 36.91
N ALA A 347 -20.72 10.49 37.13
CA ALA A 347 -21.63 9.36 37.33
C ALA A 347 -21.67 8.43 36.10
N LEU A 348 -21.73 8.99 34.89
CA LEU A 348 -21.71 8.21 33.64
C LEU A 348 -20.38 7.43 33.45
N VAL A 349 -19.26 8.02 33.83
CA VAL A 349 -17.95 7.32 33.83
C VAL A 349 -17.97 6.19 34.86
N GLY A 350 -18.52 6.42 36.05
CA GLY A 350 -18.70 5.40 37.08
C GLY A 350 -19.51 4.20 36.57
N TYR A 351 -20.66 4.44 35.95
CA TYR A 351 -21.47 3.35 35.37
C TYR A 351 -20.77 2.63 34.21
N ALA A 352 -19.98 3.34 33.42
CA ALA A 352 -19.19 2.71 32.37
C ALA A 352 -18.06 1.84 32.94
N GLN A 353 -17.44 2.26 34.04
CA GLN A 353 -16.44 1.48 34.76
C GLN A 353 -17.05 0.21 35.36
N GLU A 354 -18.18 0.33 36.06
CA GLU A 354 -18.92 -0.82 36.61
C GLU A 354 -19.34 -1.82 35.51
N LEU A 355 -19.85 -1.31 34.37
CA LEU A 355 -20.16 -2.14 33.21
C LEU A 355 -18.92 -2.88 32.68
N TRP A 356 -17.77 -2.20 32.62
CA TRP A 356 -16.53 -2.82 32.18
C TRP A 356 -16.09 -3.93 33.14
N ASP A 357 -16.03 -3.64 34.44
CA ASP A 357 -15.58 -4.57 35.48
C ASP A 357 -16.47 -5.81 35.49
N GLU A 358 -17.80 -5.65 35.51
CA GLU A 358 -18.73 -6.79 35.45
C GLU A 358 -18.68 -7.56 34.12
N THR A 359 -18.19 -6.94 33.03
CA THR A 359 -18.01 -7.63 31.74
C THR A 359 -16.80 -8.57 31.79
N VAL A 360 -15.67 -8.10 32.33
CA VAL A 360 -14.39 -8.85 32.27
C VAL A 360 -14.09 -9.67 33.52
N GLU A 361 -14.46 -9.16 34.69
CA GLU A 361 -14.24 -9.76 36.01
C GLU A 361 -15.56 -9.78 36.81
N PRO A 362 -16.58 -10.52 36.34
CA PRO A 362 -17.90 -10.53 36.97
C PRO A 362 -17.81 -10.91 38.45
N SER A 363 -18.43 -10.10 39.30
CA SER A 363 -18.56 -10.37 40.73
C SER A 363 -19.60 -11.47 41.00
N ASP A 364 -20.65 -11.51 40.18
CA ASP A 364 -21.70 -12.54 40.20
C ASP A 364 -21.72 -13.30 38.86
N PRO A 365 -21.58 -14.65 38.86
CA PRO A 365 -21.77 -15.46 37.67
C PRO A 365 -23.10 -15.21 36.94
N ALA A 366 -24.14 -14.73 37.64
CA ALA A 366 -25.45 -14.40 37.08
C ALA A 366 -25.50 -13.06 36.31
N SER A 367 -24.49 -12.18 36.42
CA SER A 367 -24.44 -10.91 35.67
C SER A 367 -24.53 -11.13 34.15
N GLU A 368 -23.95 -12.25 33.67
CA GLU A 368 -23.98 -12.75 32.29
C GLU A 368 -23.88 -11.64 31.21
N LEU A 369 -22.95 -10.70 31.32
CA LEU A 369 -22.82 -9.66 30.30
C LEU A 369 -22.16 -10.17 29.01
N PRO A 370 -22.59 -9.72 27.83
CA PRO A 370 -22.04 -10.16 26.56
C PRO A 370 -20.58 -9.70 26.39
N VAL A 371 -19.70 -10.65 26.08
CA VAL A 371 -18.27 -10.38 25.87
C VAL A 371 -17.97 -10.35 24.38
N ARG A 372 -17.07 -9.46 23.96
CA ARG A 372 -16.70 -9.23 22.55
C ARG A 372 -15.18 -9.27 22.43
N ALA A 373 -14.68 -9.47 21.21
CA ALA A 373 -13.24 -9.55 20.95
C ALA A 373 -12.48 -8.33 21.48
N TYR A 374 -13.00 -7.12 21.28
CA TYR A 374 -12.35 -5.89 21.76
C TYR A 374 -12.28 -5.81 23.30
N HIS A 375 -13.23 -6.41 24.03
CA HIS A 375 -13.15 -6.50 25.49
C HIS A 375 -11.98 -7.39 25.92
N LEU A 376 -11.83 -8.55 25.29
CA LEU A 376 -10.75 -9.50 25.59
C LEU A 376 -9.39 -8.93 25.27
N ILE A 377 -9.27 -8.28 24.11
CA ILE A 377 -8.04 -7.62 23.67
C ILE A 377 -7.66 -6.52 24.67
N LYS A 378 -8.61 -5.67 25.06
CA LYS A 378 -8.36 -4.63 26.07
C LYS A 378 -7.94 -5.23 27.41
N TYR A 379 -8.62 -6.28 27.86
CA TYR A 379 -8.33 -6.95 29.11
C TYR A 379 -6.93 -7.58 29.13
N CYS A 380 -6.53 -8.26 28.06
CA CYS A 380 -5.18 -8.82 27.93
C CYS A 380 -4.11 -7.71 27.99
N ALA A 381 -4.33 -6.60 27.28
CA ALA A 381 -3.41 -5.47 27.28
C ALA A 381 -3.24 -4.85 28.68
N LEU A 382 -4.34 -4.62 29.41
CA LEU A 382 -4.30 -4.06 30.77
C LEU A 382 -3.60 -4.99 31.78
N ARG A 383 -3.67 -6.31 31.56
CA ARG A 383 -3.00 -7.31 32.40
C ARG A 383 -1.56 -7.60 31.98
N GLY A 384 -1.07 -6.99 30.89
CA GLY A 384 0.27 -7.25 30.36
C GLY A 384 0.45 -8.69 29.87
N PHE A 385 -0.63 -9.37 29.47
CA PHE A 385 -0.53 -10.72 28.94
C PHE A 385 0.08 -10.71 27.55
N THR A 386 0.94 -11.68 27.29
CA THR A 386 1.70 -11.82 26.04
C THR A 386 1.16 -12.95 25.17
N ILE A 387 1.56 -12.93 23.90
CA ILE A 387 1.26 -14.00 22.94
C ILE A 387 1.91 -15.31 23.43
N PRO A 388 1.20 -16.45 23.37
CA PRO A 388 1.72 -17.74 23.83
C PRO A 388 3.04 -18.16 23.16
N GLU A 389 3.94 -18.77 23.95
CA GLU A 389 5.29 -19.18 23.53
C GLU A 389 5.31 -20.27 22.45
N ASN A 390 4.20 -20.97 22.21
CA ASN A 390 4.08 -21.93 21.10
C ASN A 390 4.03 -21.24 19.71
N TYR A 391 3.99 -19.91 19.69
CA TYR A 391 4.22 -19.09 18.51
C TYR A 391 5.55 -18.37 18.64
N THR A 392 6.27 -18.29 17.53
CA THR A 392 7.56 -17.58 17.44
C THR A 392 7.48 -16.37 16.51
N HIS A 393 6.60 -16.42 15.50
CA HIS A 393 6.46 -15.40 14.47
C HIS A 393 4.99 -15.04 14.28
N LEU A 394 4.69 -13.75 14.17
CA LEU A 394 3.36 -13.22 13.89
C LEU A 394 3.40 -12.50 12.54
N ILE A 395 2.50 -12.87 11.63
CA ILE A 395 2.34 -12.22 10.33
C ILE A 395 1.01 -11.48 10.31
N ILE A 396 1.05 -10.17 10.12
CA ILE A 396 -0.12 -9.28 10.22
C ILE A 396 -0.25 -8.43 8.95
N ASP A 397 -1.27 -8.71 8.14
CA ASP A 397 -1.69 -7.83 7.04
C ASP A 397 -2.60 -6.72 7.58
N GLU A 398 -2.63 -5.58 6.89
CA GLU A 398 -3.40 -4.39 7.29
C GLU A 398 -3.14 -3.92 8.73
N ALA A 399 -1.86 -3.88 9.12
CA ALA A 399 -1.41 -3.42 10.44
C ALA A 399 -1.87 -1.98 10.78
N HIS A 400 -2.25 -1.19 9.77
CA HIS A 400 -2.83 0.13 9.95
C HIS A 400 -4.22 0.12 10.65
N ASP A 401 -4.90 -1.03 10.68
CA ASP A 401 -6.18 -1.25 11.37
C ASP A 401 -6.03 -1.76 12.82
N LEU A 402 -4.80 -1.94 13.32
CA LEU A 402 -4.56 -2.41 14.67
C LEU A 402 -5.12 -1.44 15.73
N SER A 403 -5.85 -1.97 16.71
CA SER A 403 -6.26 -1.19 17.87
C SER A 403 -5.07 -0.91 18.79
N LYS A 404 -5.13 0.20 19.56
CA LYS A 404 -4.06 0.56 20.51
C LYS A 404 -3.78 -0.57 21.53
N PRO A 405 -4.79 -1.26 22.09
CA PRO A 405 -4.53 -2.39 22.97
C PRO A 405 -3.91 -3.60 22.29
N MET A 406 -4.21 -3.87 21.02
CA MET A 406 -3.53 -4.95 20.29
C MET A 406 -2.05 -4.61 20.08
N MET A 407 -1.72 -3.37 19.73
CA MET A 407 -0.32 -2.93 19.66
C MET A 407 0.40 -3.10 21.00
N GLN A 408 -0.25 -2.76 22.13
CA GLN A 408 0.33 -2.97 23.46
C GLN A 408 0.65 -4.45 23.75
N ILE A 409 -0.24 -5.38 23.36
CA ILE A 409 0.03 -6.82 23.50
C ILE A 409 1.22 -7.23 22.64
N LEU A 410 1.24 -6.78 21.38
CA LEU A 410 2.33 -7.09 20.45
C LEU A 410 3.68 -6.55 20.96
N ASP A 411 3.72 -5.29 21.41
CA ASP A 411 4.92 -4.64 21.96
C ASP A 411 5.48 -5.34 23.21
N ALA A 412 4.60 -5.94 24.02
CA ALA A 412 4.99 -6.67 25.22
C ALA A 412 5.39 -8.13 24.94
N SER A 413 5.11 -8.64 23.74
CA SER A 413 5.28 -10.04 23.38
C SER A 413 6.68 -10.29 22.78
N PRO A 414 7.35 -11.41 23.12
CA PRO A 414 8.72 -11.67 22.69
C PRO A 414 8.85 -12.17 21.23
N GLN A 415 7.74 -12.49 20.58
CA GLN A 415 7.75 -13.05 19.23
C GLN A 415 8.18 -12.03 18.17
N ALA A 416 8.76 -12.52 17.08
CA ALA A 416 9.06 -11.74 15.90
C ALA A 416 7.75 -11.29 15.22
N ILE A 417 7.55 -9.99 15.07
CA ILE A 417 6.31 -9.42 14.51
C ILE A 417 6.60 -8.88 13.11
N GLN A 418 6.01 -9.52 12.11
CA GLN A 418 6.05 -9.13 10.71
C GLN A 418 4.73 -8.44 10.34
N THR A 419 4.78 -7.13 10.17
CA THR A 419 3.59 -6.31 9.90
C THR A 419 3.64 -5.66 8.53
N MET A 420 2.49 -5.56 7.89
CA MET A 420 2.33 -4.92 6.58
C MET A 420 1.21 -3.90 6.60
N GLY A 421 1.40 -2.73 6.01
CA GLY A 421 0.39 -1.69 6.00
C GLY A 421 0.52 -0.69 4.85
N ASP A 422 -0.52 0.11 4.67
CA ASP A 422 -0.50 1.33 3.85
C ASP A 422 -0.79 2.53 4.76
N PRO A 423 0.14 3.50 4.89
CA PRO A 423 -0.08 4.67 5.73
C PRO A 423 -1.26 5.54 5.25
N TYR A 424 -1.66 5.44 3.98
CA TYR A 424 -2.73 6.25 3.39
C TYR A 424 -4.11 5.55 3.39
N GLN A 425 -4.21 4.28 3.77
CA GLN A 425 -5.48 3.54 3.81
C GLN A 425 -6.20 3.57 5.17
N ARG A 426 -5.78 4.44 6.09
CA ARG A 426 -6.49 4.60 7.37
C ARG A 426 -7.90 5.17 7.18
N VAL A 427 -8.90 4.29 7.04
CA VAL A 427 -10.33 4.66 6.90
C VAL A 427 -10.97 5.02 8.25
N ARG A 428 -10.30 4.76 9.39
CA ARG A 428 -10.79 5.09 10.74
C ARG A 428 -9.83 6.05 11.47
N GLY A 429 -10.37 7.22 11.86
CA GLY A 429 -9.72 8.44 12.37
C GLY A 429 -8.47 8.35 13.28
N ALA A 430 -7.56 9.29 12.99
CA ALA A 430 -6.47 9.90 13.76
C ALA A 430 -5.92 9.19 15.02
N GLY A 431 -4.69 8.67 14.94
CA GLY A 431 -3.95 8.20 16.12
C GLY A 431 -2.54 7.69 15.90
N LEU A 432 -1.58 8.62 15.72
CA LEU A 432 -0.15 8.52 16.05
C LEU A 432 0.64 7.35 15.44
N ALA A 433 1.33 7.71 14.35
CA ALA A 433 2.43 6.99 13.71
C ALA A 433 3.63 6.75 14.67
N GLY A 434 3.87 7.64 15.63
CA GLY A 434 5.15 7.71 16.34
C GLY A 434 5.54 6.61 17.34
N ALA A 435 4.64 5.76 17.85
CA ALA A 435 4.99 4.84 18.95
C ALA A 435 5.56 3.49 18.48
N PHE A 436 5.06 2.95 17.37
CA PHE A 436 5.62 1.74 16.72
C PHE A 436 6.79 2.12 15.78
N GLU A 437 6.75 3.33 15.19
CA GLU A 437 7.79 3.82 14.27
C GLU A 437 9.16 4.03 14.91
N GLN A 438 9.23 4.45 16.20
CA GLN A 438 10.50 4.73 16.87
C GLN A 438 11.31 3.49 17.29
N LYS A 439 10.68 2.30 17.38
CA LYS A 439 11.39 1.04 17.69
C LYS A 439 11.81 0.26 16.44
N LEU A 440 11.18 0.51 15.29
CA LEU A 440 11.35 -0.27 14.05
C LEU A 440 12.07 0.50 12.93
N THR A 441 12.43 1.77 13.14
CA THR A 441 13.42 2.44 12.28
C THR A 441 14.83 2.12 12.78
N VAL A 442 15.53 1.26 12.04
CA VAL A 442 17.00 1.18 12.13
C VAL A 442 17.53 2.56 11.74
N SER A 443 17.81 3.38 12.75
CA SER A 443 18.56 4.61 12.57
C SER A 443 19.99 4.21 12.23
N PRO A 444 20.58 4.65 11.10
CA PRO A 444 22.00 4.43 10.84
C PRO A 444 22.77 5.14 11.96
N SER A 445 23.38 4.36 12.84
CA SER A 445 24.21 4.87 13.91
C SER A 445 25.39 5.62 13.29
N GLN A 446 25.34 6.95 13.32
CA GLN A 446 26.52 7.78 13.18
C GLN A 446 27.38 7.57 14.43
N ASN A 447 28.29 6.61 14.39
CA ASN A 447 29.42 6.53 15.29
C ASN A 447 30.59 5.95 14.50
N HIS A 448 31.23 6.81 13.70
CA HIS A 448 32.62 6.57 13.32
C HIS A 448 33.50 7.09 14.46
N PRO A 449 34.28 6.24 15.14
CA PRO A 449 35.44 6.71 15.86
C PRO A 449 36.47 7.15 14.81
N LYS A 450 36.85 8.43 14.83
CA LYS A 450 38.01 8.88 14.05
C LYS A 450 39.30 8.32 14.68
N PRO A 451 40.28 7.89 13.88
CA PRO A 451 41.63 7.63 14.35
C PRO A 451 42.31 8.92 14.85
#